data_AF-J3IUW0-F1
#
_entry.id   AF-J3IUW0-F1
#
_cell.length_a   1.000
_cell.length_b   1.000
_cell.length_c   1.000
_cell.angle_alpha   90.00
_cell.angle_beta   90.00
_cell.angle_gamma   90.00
#
_symmetry.space_group_name_H-M   'P 1'
#
loop_
_entity.id
_entity.type
_entity.pdbx_description
1 polymer ?
#
loop_
_entity_poly.entity_id
_entity_poly.type
_entity_poly.pdbx_seq_one_letter_code
_entity_poly.pdbx_strand_id
1 'polypeptide(L)'
;MNLTLPTLAIGLLLCLPAQAAAPQPLKLAASNNNPYNSPIQRANPNSRQGSMSATPPVRGPSTQPIQRTPSLDNRGIGNGDNLRRQQQTPNLEPTRPARDTQRVP
;
A
#
# COMPACT_ATOMS: atom_id res chain seq x y z
N MET A 1 -39.68 -53.97 -37.11
CA MET A 1 -39.75 -53.05 -35.95
C MET A 1 -39.22 -51.71 -36.41
N ASN A 2 -40.01 -50.65 -36.33
CA ASN A 2 -39.66 -49.35 -36.93
C ASN A 2 -38.75 -48.57 -35.97
N LEU A 3 -37.47 -48.47 -36.32
CA LEU A 3 -36.40 -47.93 -35.46
C LEU A 3 -36.23 -46.40 -35.56
N THR A 4 -37.08 -45.72 -36.32
CA THR A 4 -36.97 -44.28 -36.63
C THR A 4 -37.28 -43.37 -35.44
N LEU A 5 -38.33 -43.70 -34.68
CA LEU A 5 -38.71 -42.99 -33.46
C LEU A 5 -37.62 -43.03 -32.36
N PRO A 6 -37.03 -44.19 -32.00
CA PRO A 6 -35.98 -44.22 -30.99
C PRO A 6 -34.69 -43.52 -31.46
N THR A 7 -34.34 -43.58 -32.75
CA THR A 7 -33.16 -42.84 -33.26
C THR A 7 -33.35 -41.33 -33.19
N LEU A 8 -34.54 -40.82 -33.53
CA LEU A 8 -34.84 -39.40 -33.43
C LEU A 8 -34.83 -38.92 -31.97
N ALA A 9 -35.38 -39.71 -31.05
CA ALA A 9 -35.39 -39.38 -29.63
C ALA A 9 -33.97 -39.29 -29.04
N ILE A 10 -33.08 -40.22 -29.42
CA ILE A 10 -31.67 -40.21 -28.98
C ILE A 10 -30.92 -39.01 -29.58
N GLY A 11 -31.15 -38.70 -30.86
CA GLY A 11 -30.55 -37.53 -31.52
C GLY A 11 -30.95 -36.21 -30.84
N LEU A 12 -32.21 -36.09 -30.43
CA LEU A 12 -32.70 -34.90 -29.72
C LEU A 12 -32.07 -34.78 -28.32
N LEU A 13 -31.90 -35.89 -27.62
CA LEU A 13 -31.28 -35.93 -26.28
C LEU A 13 -29.78 -35.57 -26.33
N LEU A 14 -29.09 -35.93 -27.41
CA LEU A 14 -27.67 -35.62 -27.60
C LEU A 14 -27.42 -34.16 -28.00
N CYS A 15 -28.44 -33.44 -28.48
CA CYS A 15 -28.31 -32.08 -28.99
C CYS A 15 -28.69 -31.00 -27.96
N LEU A 16 -28.89 -31.34 -26.68
CA LEU A 16 -29.15 -30.33 -25.66
C LEU A 16 -27.88 -29.49 -25.41
N PRO A 17 -27.91 -28.16 -25.62
CA PRO A 17 -26.79 -27.31 -25.25
C PRO A 17 -26.70 -27.20 -23.73
N ALA A 18 -25.65 -27.77 -23.15
CA ALA A 18 -25.30 -27.56 -21.75
C ALA A 18 -24.65 -26.18 -21.59
N GLN A 19 -25.47 -25.13 -21.48
CA GLN A 19 -24.99 -23.77 -21.20
C GLN A 19 -24.66 -23.61 -19.71
N ALA A 20 -23.51 -24.12 -19.28
CA ALA A 20 -23.00 -23.89 -17.93
C ALA A 20 -22.22 -22.57 -17.87
N ALA A 21 -22.93 -21.46 -17.65
CA ALA A 21 -22.27 -20.23 -17.21
C ALA A 21 -21.91 -20.37 -15.73
N ALA A 22 -20.62 -20.55 -15.41
CA ALA A 22 -20.17 -20.49 -14.03
C ALA A 22 -20.59 -19.14 -13.42
N PRO A 23 -21.23 -19.11 -12.23
CA PRO A 23 -21.56 -17.86 -11.58
C PRO A 23 -20.24 -17.12 -11.29
N GLN A 24 -20.01 -16.05 -12.04
CA GLN A 24 -18.91 -15.13 -11.76
C GLN A 24 -19.17 -14.55 -10.36
N PRO A 25 -18.19 -14.59 -9.43
CA PRO A 25 -18.37 -13.95 -8.15
C PRO A 25 -18.67 -12.48 -8.41
N LEU A 26 -19.80 -12.02 -7.88
CA LEU A 26 -20.19 -10.63 -7.95
C LEU A 26 -19.05 -9.83 -7.30
N LYS A 27 -18.22 -9.15 -8.10
CA LYS A 27 -17.21 -8.22 -7.60
C LYS A 27 -17.98 -7.03 -7.02
N LEU A 28 -18.45 -7.18 -5.79
CA LEU A 28 -19.14 -6.14 -5.07
C LEU A 28 -18.10 -5.05 -4.73
N ALA A 29 -17.88 -4.14 -5.67
CA ALA A 29 -17.06 -2.95 -5.48
C ALA A 29 -17.60 -2.03 -4.35
N ALA A 30 -18.80 -2.37 -3.83
CA ALA A 30 -19.51 -1.74 -2.73
C ALA A 30 -19.42 -2.58 -1.43
N SER A 31 -18.22 -3.05 -1.07
CA SER A 31 -17.98 -3.43 0.32
C SER A 31 -18.13 -2.17 1.20
N ASN A 32 -18.94 -2.24 2.26
CA ASN A 32 -19.12 -1.13 3.21
C ASN A 32 -17.81 -0.68 3.88
N ASN A 33 -16.74 -1.48 3.77
CA ASN A 33 -15.41 -1.18 4.29
C ASN A 33 -14.46 -0.56 3.26
N ASN A 34 -14.91 -0.17 2.07
CA ASN A 34 -14.07 0.61 1.16
C ASN A 34 -14.19 2.12 1.47
N PRO A 35 -13.21 2.74 2.15
CA PRO A 35 -13.28 4.16 2.50
C PRO A 35 -13.26 5.08 1.27
N TYR A 36 -12.90 4.55 0.10
CA TYR A 36 -12.75 5.30 -1.15
C TYR A 36 -13.90 5.07 -2.15
N ASN A 37 -14.90 4.23 -1.82
CA ASN A 37 -16.00 3.90 -2.73
C ASN A 37 -17.33 3.62 -2.03
N SER A 38 -17.70 4.45 -1.04
CA SER A 38 -18.98 4.29 -0.34
C SER A 38 -20.18 4.69 -1.23
N PRO A 39 -21.40 4.20 -0.94
CA PRO A 39 -22.61 4.61 -1.65
C PRO A 39 -22.83 6.12 -1.68
N ILE A 40 -22.51 6.81 -0.58
CA ILE A 40 -22.63 8.27 -0.44
C ILE A 40 -21.64 8.98 -1.37
N GLN A 41 -20.38 8.56 -1.40
CA GLN A 41 -19.34 9.14 -2.27
C GLN A 41 -19.63 8.93 -3.77
N ARG A 42 -20.41 7.91 -4.12
CA ARG A 42 -20.83 7.65 -5.51
C ARG A 42 -22.04 8.45 -5.95
N ALA A 43 -23.03 8.61 -5.07
CA ALA A 43 -24.28 9.29 -5.38
C ALA A 43 -24.08 10.80 -5.61
N ASN A 44 -23.12 11.40 -4.91
CA ASN A 44 -22.82 12.83 -5.02
C ASN A 44 -21.32 13.05 -5.27
N PRO A 45 -20.93 13.60 -6.43
CA PRO A 45 -19.53 13.94 -6.73
C PRO A 45 -18.87 14.83 -5.66
N ASN A 46 -19.64 15.74 -5.04
CA ASN A 46 -19.12 16.63 -4.01
C ASN A 46 -18.76 15.90 -2.71
N SER A 47 -19.33 14.72 -2.45
CA SER A 47 -19.00 13.91 -1.27
C SER A 47 -17.60 13.31 -1.34
N ARG A 48 -16.90 13.40 -2.47
CA ARG A 48 -15.49 13.01 -2.60
C ARG A 48 -14.53 14.14 -2.24
N GLN A 49 -15.00 15.38 -2.19
CA GLN A 49 -14.18 16.54 -1.84
C GLN A 49 -13.65 16.39 -0.41
N GLY A 50 -12.33 16.49 -0.23
CA GLY A 50 -11.66 16.34 1.08
C GLY A 50 -11.52 14.90 1.59
N SER A 51 -12.10 13.90 0.93
CA SER A 51 -11.93 12.47 1.29
C SER A 51 -10.69 11.82 0.67
N MET A 52 -10.10 12.47 -0.34
CA MET A 52 -8.88 12.01 -0.99
C MET A 52 -7.66 12.52 -0.23
N SER A 53 -6.60 11.70 -0.11
CA SER A 53 -5.33 12.17 0.44
C SER A 53 -4.80 13.33 -0.39
N ALA A 54 -4.50 14.46 0.25
CA ALA A 54 -3.86 15.61 -0.40
C ALA A 54 -2.38 15.35 -0.72
N THR A 55 -1.79 14.30 -0.14
CA THR A 55 -0.38 13.97 -0.35
C THR A 55 -0.22 13.14 -1.62
N PRO A 56 0.59 13.57 -2.60
CA PRO A 56 0.86 12.77 -3.77
C PRO A 56 1.53 11.45 -3.38
N PRO A 57 1.31 10.37 -4.14
CA PRO A 57 1.97 9.09 -3.89
C PRO A 57 3.49 9.27 -3.90
N VAL A 58 4.18 8.75 -2.88
CA VAL A 58 5.65 8.78 -2.83
C VAL A 58 6.18 7.93 -3.97
N ARG A 59 6.81 8.58 -4.96
CA ARG A 59 7.34 7.91 -6.16
C ARG A 59 8.84 7.67 -5.96
N GLY A 60 9.23 6.42 -5.73
CA GLY A 60 10.63 6.03 -5.54
C GLY A 60 11.06 5.94 -4.06
N PRO A 61 12.36 5.72 -3.78
CA PRO A 61 12.87 5.63 -2.42
C PRO A 61 12.64 6.95 -1.67
N SER A 62 11.99 6.86 -0.51
CA SER A 62 11.60 8.04 0.27
C SER A 62 12.82 8.74 0.87
N THR A 63 12.89 10.06 0.74
CA THR A 63 13.81 10.91 1.50
C THR A 63 13.30 11.20 2.91
N GLN A 64 12.09 10.74 3.25
CA GLN A 64 11.53 10.94 4.57
C GLN A 64 12.36 10.18 5.61
N PRO A 65 12.72 10.82 6.73
CA PRO A 65 13.50 10.15 7.77
C PRO A 65 12.73 8.95 8.31
N ILE A 66 13.43 7.82 8.45
CA ILE A 66 12.88 6.62 9.09
C ILE A 66 12.60 6.97 10.55
N GLN A 67 11.31 7.04 10.93
CA GLN A 67 10.93 7.18 12.33
C GLN A 67 11.28 5.89 13.06
N ARG A 68 12.21 5.99 14.01
CA ARG A 68 12.58 4.85 14.86
C ARG A 68 11.48 4.62 15.89
N THR A 69 11.09 3.35 16.08
CA THR A 69 10.14 2.97 17.13
C THR A 69 10.63 3.46 18.49
N PRO A 70 9.76 4.02 19.34
CA PRO A 70 10.11 4.37 20.71
C PRO A 70 10.63 3.14 21.46
N SER A 71 11.89 3.20 21.94
CA SER A 71 12.48 2.17 22.80
C SER A 71 13.13 2.83 24.03
N LEU A 72 13.56 2.01 24.98
CA LEU A 72 14.31 2.47 26.15
C LEU A 72 15.66 3.09 25.74
N ASP A 73 16.40 2.45 24.84
CA ASP A 73 17.67 2.97 24.30
C ASP A 73 17.50 4.34 23.61
N ASN A 74 16.35 4.53 22.96
CA ASN A 74 16.01 5.75 22.22
C ASN A 74 15.43 6.83 23.13
N ARG A 75 15.14 6.51 24.41
CA ARG A 75 14.36 7.34 25.35
C ARG A 75 12.98 7.72 24.81
N GLY A 76 12.42 6.92 23.91
CA GLY A 76 11.09 7.17 23.35
C GLY A 76 9.96 6.69 24.27
N ILE A 77 10.28 5.80 25.20
CA ILE A 77 9.35 5.36 26.25
C ILE A 77 9.66 6.21 27.49
N GLY A 78 8.70 7.03 27.92
CA GLY A 78 8.84 8.09 28.94
C GLY A 78 9.15 7.64 30.38
N ASN A 79 9.68 6.43 30.55
CA ASN A 79 10.07 5.83 31.83
C ASN A 79 11.59 5.67 31.98
N GLY A 80 12.37 6.18 31.02
CA GLY A 80 13.83 6.18 31.14
C GLY A 80 14.25 7.08 32.28
N ASP A 81 14.75 6.48 33.37
CA ASP A 81 15.45 7.17 34.43
C ASP A 81 16.42 8.21 33.86
N ASN A 82 16.57 9.30 34.59
CA ASN A 82 17.39 10.47 34.27
C ASN A 82 18.91 10.14 34.19
N LEU A 83 19.30 9.20 33.33
CA LEU A 83 20.66 8.95 32.90
C LEU A 83 21.05 10.12 31.98
N ARG A 84 21.25 11.28 32.60
CA ARG A 84 21.90 12.43 31.98
C ARG A 84 23.24 11.94 31.46
N ARG A 85 23.34 11.66 30.15
CA ARG A 85 24.65 11.70 29.49
C ARG A 85 25.14 13.12 29.72
N GLN A 86 26.24 13.27 30.45
CA GLN A 86 27.01 14.51 30.44
C GLN A 86 27.10 14.94 28.98
N GLN A 87 26.62 16.15 28.70
CA GLN A 87 26.59 16.68 27.35
C GLN A 87 28.04 16.89 26.92
N GLN A 88 28.61 15.87 26.27
CA GLN A 88 29.97 15.93 25.79
C GLN A 88 29.98 16.79 24.55
N THR A 89 30.67 17.92 24.63
CA THR A 89 30.90 18.81 23.48
C THR A 89 31.55 17.97 22.37
N PRO A 90 30.95 17.88 21.18
CA PRO A 90 31.58 17.18 20.07
C PRO A 90 32.93 17.84 19.78
N ASN A 91 33.96 17.04 19.50
CA ASN A 91 35.23 17.58 19.05
C ASN A 91 35.01 18.17 17.65
N LEU A 92 34.94 19.50 17.59
CA LEU A 92 34.72 20.28 16.38
C LEU A 92 36.04 20.67 15.70
N GLU A 93 37.19 20.16 16.15
CA GLU A 93 38.45 20.43 15.46
C GLU A 93 38.35 19.91 14.03
N PRO A 94 38.40 20.80 13.03
CA PRO A 94 38.57 20.36 11.67
C PRO A 94 39.89 19.61 11.62
N THR A 95 39.86 18.31 11.32
CA THR A 95 41.07 17.61 10.84
C THR A 95 41.39 18.20 9.47
N ARG A 96 41.92 19.43 9.44
CA ARG A 96 42.46 20.03 8.24
C ARG A 96 43.84 19.37 8.06
N PRO A 97 44.08 18.63 6.97
CA PRO A 97 45.43 18.21 6.64
C PRO A 97 46.32 19.45 6.54
N ALA A 98 47.56 19.36 7.02
CA ALA A 98 48.51 20.46 6.99
C ALA A 98 48.54 21.05 5.56
N ARG A 99 48.23 22.34 5.44
CA ARG A 99 48.37 23.04 4.16
C ARG A 99 49.85 23.26 3.98
N ASP A 100 50.48 22.51 3.08
CA ASP A 100 51.85 22.77 2.65
C ASP A 100 51.92 24.17 2.04
N THR A 101 52.27 25.17 2.84
CA THR A 101 52.61 26.50 2.35
C THR A 101 54.06 26.50 1.92
N GLN A 102 54.36 25.90 0.76
CA GLN A 102 55.57 26.27 0.04
C GLN A 102 55.21 27.40 -0.92
N ARG A 103 55.30 28.63 -0.42
CA ARG A 103 55.32 29.82 -1.28
C ARG A 103 56.68 29.81 -1.97
N VAL A 104 56.71 29.32 -3.21
CA VAL A 104 57.90 29.42 -4.06
C VAL A 104 58.09 30.90 -4.44
N PRO A 105 59.32 31.45 -4.36
CA PRO A 105 59.61 32.85 -4.70
C PRO A 105 59.37 33.18 -6.17
#